data_AF-A0AAW5EKY3-F1
#
_entry.id   AF-A0AAW5EKY3-F1
#
_cell.length_a   1.000
_cell.length_b   1.000
_cell.length_c   1.000
_cell.angle_alpha   90.00
_cell.angle_beta   90.00
_cell.angle_gamma   90.00
#
_symmetry.space_group_name_H-M   'P 1'
#
loop_
_entity.id
_entity.type
_entity.pdbx_description
1 polymer ?
#
loop_
_entity_poly.entity_id
_entity_poly.type
_entity_poly.pdbx_seq_one_letter_code
_entity_poly.pdbx_strand_id
1 'polypeptide(L)'
;SLALAHLLKRMQAHAPFKFELEAATLSYGMGEDYSGLHAHCEEHGIKHSVIDSNIYEVSGDTIRQNSSFCSYFSRMRRGALYTYALEKGFNKLAIAHHLDDAAESFFMNFIHNGALRTLAPIYQS
;
A
#
# COMPACT_ATOMS: atom_id res chain seq x y z
N SER A 1 3.57 -6.02 2.36
CA SER A 1 3.12 -7.18 3.17
C SER A 1 3.68 -8.45 2.55
N LEU A 2 4.50 -9.19 3.29
CA LEU A 2 5.10 -10.43 2.81
C LEU A 2 4.04 -11.53 2.60
N ALA A 3 3.08 -11.67 3.51
CA ALA A 3 2.03 -12.68 3.40
C ALA A 3 1.23 -12.57 2.09
N LEU A 4 0.80 -11.34 1.73
CA LEU A 4 0.08 -11.11 0.48
C LEU A 4 0.95 -11.40 -0.75
N ALA A 5 2.22 -10.96 -0.75
CA ALA A 5 3.14 -11.19 -1.86
C ALA A 5 3.36 -12.70 -2.10
N HIS A 6 3.56 -13.47 -1.04
CA HIS A 6 3.70 -14.92 -1.09
C HIS A 6 2.43 -15.63 -1.56
N LEU A 7 1.27 -15.20 -1.06
CA LEU A 7 -0.01 -15.74 -1.49
C LEU A 7 -0.25 -15.50 -2.99
N LEU A 8 -0.01 -14.28 -3.48
CA LEU A 8 -0.16 -13.95 -4.90
C LEU A 8 0.87 -14.70 -5.76
N LYS A 9 2.10 -14.87 -5.27
CA LYS A 9 3.11 -15.68 -5.96
C LYS A 9 2.69 -17.13 -6.08
N ARG A 10 2.14 -17.72 -5.01
CA ARG A 10 1.57 -19.07 -5.03
C ARG A 10 0.38 -19.16 -5.99
N MET A 11 -0.49 -18.15 -5.97
CA MET A 11 -1.64 -18.07 -6.87
C MET A 11 -1.20 -17.98 -8.34
N GLN A 12 -0.13 -17.24 -8.64
CA GLN A 12 0.44 -17.14 -9.99
C GLN A 12 0.79 -18.52 -10.58
N ALA A 13 1.22 -19.46 -9.75
CA ALA A 13 1.54 -20.83 -10.17
C ALA A 13 0.31 -21.73 -10.42
N HIS A 14 -0.86 -21.38 -9.88
CA HIS A 14 -2.07 -22.22 -9.93
C HIS A 14 -3.25 -21.57 -10.67
N ALA A 15 -3.17 -20.27 -10.97
CA ALA A 15 -4.26 -19.53 -11.58
C ALA A 15 -4.53 -20.06 -13.00
N PRO A 16 -5.80 -20.12 -13.44
CA PRO A 16 -6.17 -20.52 -14.80
C PRO A 16 -5.84 -19.45 -15.85
N PHE A 17 -5.21 -18.35 -15.45
CA PHE A 17 -4.80 -17.22 -16.30
C PHE A 17 -3.39 -16.75 -15.92
N LYS A 18 -2.70 -16.14 -16.87
CA LYS A 18 -1.36 -15.56 -16.65
C LYS A 18 -1.48 -14.12 -16.18
N PHE A 19 -0.65 -13.75 -15.20
CA PHE A 19 -0.49 -12.37 -14.77
C PHE A 19 0.93 -12.14 -14.29
N GLU A 20 1.39 -10.90 -14.42
CA GLU A 20 2.65 -10.44 -13.85
C GLU A 20 2.44 -10.00 -12.41
N LEU A 21 3.44 -10.23 -11.58
CA LEU A 21 3.43 -9.87 -10.16
C LEU A 21 4.71 -9.13 -9.81
N GLU A 22 4.54 -7.97 -9.20
CA GLU A 22 5.62 -7.19 -8.63
C GLU A 22 5.19 -6.71 -7.24
N ALA A 23 6.03 -6.96 -6.24
CA ALA A 23 5.89 -6.37 -4.93
C ALA A 23 6.51 -4.97 -4.95
N ALA A 24 5.81 -3.99 -4.41
CA ALA A 24 6.29 -2.62 -4.31
C ALA A 24 6.36 -2.17 -2.85
N THR A 25 7.47 -1.57 -2.47
CA THR A 25 7.68 -0.91 -1.17
C THR A 25 7.90 0.57 -1.40
N LEU A 26 7.22 1.42 -0.64
CA LEU A 26 7.41 2.86 -0.70
C LEU A 26 8.38 3.29 0.41
N SER A 27 9.51 3.88 0.03
CA SER A 27 10.43 4.55 0.94
C SER A 27 9.87 5.92 1.31
N TYR A 28 9.81 6.27 2.59
CA TYR A 28 9.34 7.59 3.02
C TYR A 28 10.42 8.67 3.01
N GLY A 29 11.68 8.28 2.85
CA GLY A 29 12.82 9.19 2.96
C GLY A 29 13.24 9.42 4.42
N MET A 30 13.02 8.44 5.30
CA MET A 30 13.47 8.47 6.70
C MET A 30 14.80 7.75 6.92
N GLY A 31 15.44 7.26 5.84
CA GLY A 31 16.65 6.45 5.91
C GLY A 31 16.36 4.96 6.18
N GLU A 32 15.21 4.47 5.72
CA GLU A 32 14.85 3.06 5.84
C GLU A 32 15.76 2.16 4.99
N ASP A 33 16.14 1.00 5.54
CA ASP A 33 16.86 -0.03 4.79
C ASP A 33 15.90 -1.17 4.40
N TYR A 34 15.73 -1.38 3.10
CA TYR A 34 14.91 -2.44 2.51
C TYR A 34 15.73 -3.57 1.89
N SER A 35 17.05 -3.57 2.05
CA SER A 35 17.94 -4.58 1.47
C SER A 35 17.53 -6.00 1.83
N GLY A 36 17.26 -6.27 3.11
CA GLY A 36 16.79 -7.59 3.58
C GLY A 36 15.41 -7.97 3.01
N LEU A 37 14.51 -7.01 2.87
CA LEU A 37 13.20 -7.24 2.25
C LEU A 37 13.32 -7.56 0.75
N HIS A 38 14.21 -6.86 0.05
CA HIS A 38 14.50 -7.09 -1.35
C HIS A 38 15.13 -8.47 -1.56
N ALA A 39 16.15 -8.82 -0.78
CA ALA A 39 16.78 -10.13 -0.82
C ALA A 39 15.78 -11.27 -0.56
N HIS A 40 14.89 -11.11 0.44
CA HIS A 40 13.83 -12.09 0.71
C HIS A 40 12.91 -12.29 -0.49
N CYS A 41 12.48 -11.20 -1.13
CA CYS A 41 11.63 -11.29 -2.31
C CYS A 41 12.35 -11.98 -3.48
N GLU A 42 13.62 -11.65 -3.73
CA GLU A 42 14.43 -12.28 -4.77
C GLU A 42 14.63 -13.78 -4.54
N GLU A 43 14.94 -14.20 -3.31
CA GLU A 43 15.08 -15.61 -2.92
C GLU A 43 13.82 -16.43 -3.27
N HIS A 44 12.64 -15.82 -3.14
CA HIS A 44 11.37 -16.45 -3.44
C HIS A 44 10.84 -16.18 -4.86
N GLY A 45 11.66 -15.61 -5.74
CA GLY A 45 11.30 -15.33 -7.13
C GLY A 45 10.15 -14.33 -7.27
N ILE A 46 10.04 -13.41 -6.32
CA ILE A 46 9.08 -12.30 -6.30
C ILE A 46 9.85 -11.04 -6.74
N LYS A 47 9.51 -10.49 -7.91
CA LYS A 47 10.07 -9.21 -8.34
C LYS A 47 9.70 -8.14 -7.32
N HIS A 48 10.69 -7.39 -6.82
CA HIS A 48 10.47 -6.37 -5.79
C HIS A 48 11.12 -5.04 -6.17
N SER A 49 10.34 -3.96 -6.07
CA SER A 49 10.81 -2.60 -6.35
C SER A 49 10.63 -1.73 -5.11
N VAL A 50 11.64 -0.93 -4.81
CA VAL A 50 11.55 0.16 -3.83
C VAL A 50 11.28 1.45 -4.59
N ILE A 51 10.22 2.15 -4.21
CA ILE A 51 9.80 3.42 -4.79
C ILE A 51 10.27 4.51 -3.85
N ASP A 52 11.20 5.34 -4.31
CA ASP A 52 11.67 6.47 -3.54
C ASP A 52 10.62 7.58 -3.52
N SER A 53 10.40 8.17 -2.34
CA SER A 53 9.54 9.32 -2.17
C SER A 53 10.12 10.30 -1.16
N ASN A 54 9.75 11.57 -1.29
CA ASN A 54 10.08 12.64 -0.36
C ASN A 54 8.93 12.95 0.61
N ILE A 55 8.06 11.98 0.88
CA ILE A 55 6.83 12.19 1.68
C ILE A 55 7.17 12.69 3.08
N TYR A 56 8.24 12.18 3.70
CA TYR A 56 8.66 12.63 5.03
C TYR A 56 9.07 14.10 5.03
N GLU A 57 9.91 14.52 4.10
CA GLU A 57 10.37 15.91 3.96
C GLU A 57 9.20 16.86 3.73
N VAL A 58 8.34 16.54 2.76
CA VAL A 58 7.17 17.35 2.40
C VAL A 58 6.13 17.42 3.54
N SER A 59 6.11 16.43 4.43
CA SER A 59 5.16 16.40 5.55
C SER A 59 5.33 17.58 6.52
N GLY A 60 6.56 18.08 6.69
CA GLY A 60 6.85 19.22 7.57
C GLY A 60 6.17 20.52 7.13
N ASP A 61 6.05 20.73 5.82
CA ASP A 61 5.50 21.96 5.26
C ASP A 61 4.01 21.86 4.91
N THR A 62 3.49 20.65 4.71
CA THR A 62 2.18 20.44 4.07
C THR A 62 1.10 19.93 5.02
N ILE A 63 1.46 19.43 6.21
CA ILE A 63 0.47 18.96 7.18
C ILE A 63 -0.27 20.15 7.78
N ARG A 64 -1.59 20.17 7.58
CA ARG A 64 -2.47 21.20 8.16
C ARG A 64 -2.46 21.09 9.68
N GLN A 65 -2.57 22.23 10.37
CA GLN A 65 -2.85 22.26 11.80
C GLN A 65 -4.09 21.40 12.11
N ASN A 66 -3.99 20.54 13.12
CA ASN A 66 -5.00 19.56 13.54
C ASN A 66 -5.23 18.36 12.59
N SER A 67 -4.33 18.11 11.63
CA SER A 67 -4.36 16.88 10.81
C SER A 67 -3.42 15.81 11.38
N SER A 68 -3.77 14.53 11.25
CA SER A 68 -2.92 13.44 11.73
C SER A 68 -1.86 13.06 10.70
N PHE A 69 -0.62 12.88 11.15
CA PHE A 69 0.48 12.36 10.35
C PHE A 69 0.10 11.02 9.69
N CYS A 70 -0.51 10.10 10.44
CA CYS A 70 -0.94 8.81 9.91
C CYS A 70 -1.90 8.96 8.70
N SER A 71 -2.89 9.86 8.78
CA SER A 71 -3.83 10.09 7.68
C SER A 71 -3.15 10.68 6.44
N TYR A 72 -2.18 11.58 6.63
CA TYR A 72 -1.40 12.18 5.55
C TYR A 72 -0.53 11.13 4.85
N PHE A 73 0.29 10.39 5.61
CA PHE A 73 1.18 9.36 5.07
C PHE A 73 0.39 8.24 4.38
N SER A 74 -0.79 7.87 4.89
CA SER A 74 -1.70 6.91 4.26
C SER A 74 -2.21 7.40 2.89
N ARG A 75 -2.60 8.67 2.79
CA ARG A 75 -3.04 9.28 1.52
C ARG A 75 -1.91 9.36 0.51
N MET A 76 -0.75 9.88 0.92
CA MET A 76 0.42 10.02 0.06
C MET A 76 0.93 8.65 -0.42
N ARG A 77 0.96 7.64 0.47
CA ARG A 77 1.34 6.26 0.11
C ARG A 77 0.47 5.71 -1.00
N ARG A 78 -0.86 5.85 -0.87
CA ARG A 78 -1.81 5.38 -1.90
C ARG A 78 -1.58 6.10 -3.22
N GLY A 79 -1.42 7.42 -3.20
CA GLY A 79 -1.13 8.21 -4.40
C GLY A 79 0.13 7.73 -5.13
N ALA A 80 1.25 7.61 -4.42
CA ALA A 80 2.51 7.13 -4.98
C ALA A 80 2.39 5.72 -5.59
N LEU A 81 1.72 4.79 -4.89
CA LEU A 81 1.51 3.42 -5.40
C LEU A 81 0.60 3.40 -6.64
N TYR A 82 -0.42 4.26 -6.71
CA TYR A 82 -1.30 4.35 -7.87
C TYR A 82 -0.54 4.90 -9.08
N THR A 83 0.23 5.98 -8.90
CA THR A 83 1.08 6.55 -9.95
C THR A 83 2.08 5.50 -10.46
N TYR A 84 2.79 4.83 -9.55
CA TYR A 84 3.72 3.78 -9.92
C TYR A 84 3.07 2.64 -10.71
N ALA A 85 1.89 2.19 -10.26
CA ALA A 85 1.14 1.15 -10.94
C ALA A 85 0.78 1.56 -12.38
N LEU A 86 0.31 2.79 -12.58
CA LEU A 86 -0.04 3.32 -13.89
C LEU A 86 1.20 3.46 -14.80
N GLU A 87 2.29 4.02 -14.29
CA GLU A 87 3.55 4.21 -15.05
C GLU A 87 4.17 2.89 -15.51
N LYS A 88 4.04 1.83 -14.70
CA LYS A 88 4.52 0.48 -15.04
C LYS A 88 3.50 -0.36 -15.80
N GLY A 89 2.31 0.17 -16.09
CA GLY A 89 1.26 -0.54 -16.83
C GLY A 89 0.52 -1.61 -16.03
N PHE A 90 0.61 -1.61 -14.68
CA PHE A 90 -0.20 -2.48 -13.83
C PHE A 90 -1.65 -1.99 -13.80
N ASN A 91 -2.59 -2.92 -13.97
CA ASN A 91 -4.03 -2.65 -14.00
C ASN A 91 -4.77 -3.04 -12.70
N LYS A 92 -4.04 -3.61 -11.73
CA LYS A 92 -4.53 -3.99 -10.39
C LYS A 92 -3.46 -3.67 -9.36
N LEU A 93 -3.88 -3.05 -8.24
CA LEU A 93 -3.05 -2.89 -7.06
C LEU A 93 -3.69 -3.64 -5.90
N ALA A 94 -2.97 -4.62 -5.36
CA ALA A 94 -3.41 -5.37 -4.18
C ALA A 94 -2.80 -4.74 -2.92
N ILE A 95 -3.65 -4.36 -1.97
CA ILE A 95 -3.23 -3.79 -0.68
C ILE A 95 -3.65 -4.78 0.41
N ALA A 96 -2.72 -5.11 1.30
CA ALA A 96 -2.93 -6.08 2.38
C ALA A 96 -3.68 -5.46 3.57
N HIS A 97 -4.91 -4.99 3.34
CA HIS A 97 -5.80 -4.67 4.45
C HIS A 97 -6.40 -5.96 5.01
N HIS A 98 -6.33 -6.13 6.31
CA HIS A 98 -6.95 -7.22 7.03
C HIS A 98 -8.43 -6.91 7.34
N LEU A 99 -9.20 -7.95 7.68
CA LEU A 99 -10.60 -7.77 8.11
C LEU A 99 -10.70 -6.83 9.32
N ASP A 100 -9.71 -6.90 10.22
CA ASP A 100 -9.65 -6.04 11.41
C ASP A 100 -9.53 -4.56 11.03
N ASP A 101 -8.77 -4.21 9.98
CA ASP A 101 -8.66 -2.83 9.49
C ASP A 101 -10.01 -2.30 8.99
N ALA A 102 -10.82 -3.18 8.37
CA ALA A 102 -12.16 -2.83 7.90
C ALA A 102 -13.15 -2.68 9.07
N ALA A 103 -13.04 -3.52 10.10
CA ALA A 103 -13.84 -3.43 11.32
C ALA A 103 -13.50 -2.15 12.11
N GLU A 104 -12.21 -1.85 12.31
CA GLU A 104 -11.74 -0.63 12.95
C GLU A 104 -12.27 0.61 12.20
N SER A 105 -12.12 0.63 10.88
CA SER A 105 -12.63 1.71 10.03
C SER A 105 -14.15 1.86 10.15
N PHE A 106 -14.89 0.76 10.26
CA PHE A 106 -16.34 0.79 10.46
C PHE A 106 -16.72 1.43 11.81
N PHE A 107 -16.09 0.99 12.90
CA PHE A 107 -16.36 1.55 14.23
C PHE A 107 -15.96 3.02 14.34
N MET A 108 -14.84 3.42 13.75
CA MET A 108 -14.42 4.83 13.69
C MET A 108 -15.45 5.69 12.96
N ASN A 109 -15.96 5.23 11.81
CA ASN A 109 -17.00 5.97 11.08
C ASN A 109 -18.35 5.98 11.82
N PHE A 110 -18.71 4.89 12.48
CA PHE A 110 -19.95 4.81 13.24
C PHE A 110 -19.93 5.76 14.45
N ILE A 111 -18.86 5.71 15.25
CA ILE A 111 -18.74 6.46 16.51
C ILE A 111 -18.50 7.95 16.26
N HIS A 112 -17.62 8.30 15.32
CA HIS A 112 -17.21 9.70 15.14
C HIS A 112 -17.96 10.42 14.03
N ASN A 113 -18.47 9.70 13.03
CA ASN A 113 -19.13 10.30 11.86
C ASN A 113 -20.61 9.92 11.74
N GLY A 114 -21.13 9.05 12.62
CA GLY A 114 -22.51 8.55 12.54
C GLY A 114 -22.83 7.76 11.25
N ALA A 115 -21.80 7.26 10.57
CA ALA A 115 -21.93 6.68 9.23
C ALA A 115 -21.64 5.18 9.24
N LEU A 116 -22.54 4.39 8.65
CA LEU A 116 -22.36 2.95 8.43
C LEU A 116 -21.51 2.71 7.17
N ARG A 117 -20.23 3.08 7.22
CA ARG A 117 -19.27 2.96 6.11
C ARG A 117 -17.97 2.30 6.58
N THR A 118 -17.35 1.53 5.69
CA THR A 118 -16.04 0.89 5.91
C THR A 118 -15.08 1.24 4.76
N LEU A 119 -13.93 0.57 4.68
CA LEU A 119 -12.95 0.69 3.60
C LEU A 119 -13.62 0.44 2.25
N ALA A 120 -13.68 1.46 1.41
CA ALA A 120 -14.19 1.31 0.05
C ALA A 120 -13.21 0.47 -0.79
N PRO A 121 -13.65 -0.59 -1.49
CA PRO A 121 -12.78 -1.41 -2.32
C PRO A 121 -12.30 -0.68 -3.59
N ILE A 122 -12.98 0.43 -3.93
CA ILE A 122 -12.68 1.28 -5.09
C ILE A 122 -12.60 2.72 -4.58
N TYR A 123 -11.50 3.41 -4.85
CA TYR A 123 -11.38 4.85 -4.62
C TYR A 123 -11.91 5.59 -5.84
N GLN A 124 -13.03 6.28 -5.69
CA GLN A 124 -13.55 7.22 -6.68
C GLN A 124 -13.22 8.63 -6.16
N SER A 125 -12.33 9.35 -6.85
CA SER A 125 -12.03 10.76 -6.59
C SER A 125 -13.07 11.67 -7.24
#